data_AF-A0A662DCN4-F1
#
_entry.id   AF-A0A662DCN4-F1
#
_cell.length_a   1.000
_cell.length_b   1.000
_cell.length_c   1.000
_cell.angle_alpha   90.00
_cell.angle_beta   90.00
_cell.angle_gamma   90.00
#
_symmetry.space_group_name_H-M   'P 1'
#
loop_
_entity.id
_entity.type
_entity.pdbx_description
1 polymer ?
#
loop_
_entity_poly.entity_id
_entity_poly.type
_entity_poly.pdbx_seq_one_letter_code
_entity_poly.pdbx_strand_id
1 'polypeptide(L)' 'MAVEPWVYCGRCIYCVEGKYNLCLSKKGMGTNEWQGSFAEYAVAPEKAVYRLPSNVSYEEGFWLSLLLCVYMWSKRQR' A
#
# COMPACT_ATOMS: atom_id res chain seq x y z
N MET A 1 10.70 7.10 -5.49
CA MET A 1 9.29 6.65 -5.54
C MET A 1 9.14 5.48 -4.58
N ALA A 2 7.97 5.30 -4.01
CA ALA A 2 7.61 4.12 -3.21
C ALA A 2 6.28 3.56 -3.73
N VAL A 3 6.09 2.25 -3.58
CA VAL A 3 4.88 1.56 -4.04
C VAL A 3 4.14 1.04 -2.81
N GLU A 4 2.88 1.46 -2.65
CA GLU A 4 1.97 0.89 -1.67
C GLU A 4 1.54 -0.49 -2.16
N PRO A 5 1.81 -1.58 -1.41
CA PRO A 5 1.54 -2.94 -1.87
C PRO A 5 0.04 -3.28 -1.90
N TRP A 6 -0.83 -2.39 -1.42
CA TRP A 6 -2.26 -2.60 -1.33
C TRP A 6 -3.04 -1.56 -2.12
N VAL A 7 -3.96 -2.05 -2.95
CA VAL A 7 -4.89 -1.22 -3.71
C VAL A 7 -6.32 -1.50 -3.28
N TYR A 8 -7.02 -0.45 -2.86
CA TYR A 8 -8.41 -0.52 -2.41
C TYR A 8 -9.39 -0.03 -3.49
N CYS A 9 -10.66 -0.43 -3.38
CA CYS A 9 -11.69 -0.08 -4.37
C CYS A 9 -12.29 1.31 -4.20
N GLY A 10 -12.15 1.93 -3.02
CA GLY A 10 -12.70 3.26 -2.69
C GLY A 10 -14.23 3.35 -2.58
N ARG A 11 -14.98 2.32 -3.00
CA ARG A 11 -16.46 2.40 -3.15
C ARG A 11 -17.28 1.40 -2.33
N CYS A 12 -16.66 0.40 -1.70
CA CYS A 12 -17.39 -0.55 -0.85
C CYS A 12 -17.69 0.05 0.52
N ILE A 13 -18.62 -0.54 1.28
CA ILE A 13 -19.02 -0.08 2.62
C ILE A 13 -17.82 0.19 3.53
N TYR A 14 -16.85 -0.73 3.57
CA TYR A 14 -15.65 -0.57 4.39
C TYR A 14 -14.74 0.56 3.92
N CYS A 15 -14.63 0.80 2.61
CA CYS A 15 -13.82 1.90 2.08
C CYS A 15 -14.44 3.26 2.43
N VAL A 16 -15.76 3.39 2.28
CA VAL A 16 -16.49 4.63 2.57
C VAL A 16 -16.47 4.95 4.06
N GLU A 17 -16.51 3.93 4.92
CA GLU A 17 -16.35 4.08 6.38
C GLU A 17 -14.88 4.32 6.83
N GLY A 18 -13.91 4.39 5.91
CA GLY A 18 -12.49 4.55 6.23
C GLY A 18 -11.80 3.27 6.73
N LYS A 19 -12.50 2.14 6.81
CA LYS A 19 -11.96 0.81 7.14
C LYS A 19 -11.43 0.09 5.90
N TYR A 20 -10.69 0.80 5.05
CA TYR A 20 -10.25 0.31 3.74
C TYR A 20 -9.41 -0.98 3.81
N ASN A 21 -8.77 -1.29 4.94
CA ASN A 21 -8.06 -2.55 5.17
C ASN A 21 -8.97 -3.79 5.09
N LEU A 22 -10.30 -3.61 5.27
CA LEU A 22 -11.34 -4.62 5.11
C LEU A 22 -12.00 -4.59 3.72
N CYS A 23 -11.44 -3.85 2.77
CA CYS A 23 -12.00 -3.71 1.43
C CYS A 23 -12.29 -5.06 0.76
N LEU A 24 -13.52 -5.19 0.23
CA LEU A 24 -14.03 -6.42 -0.41
C LEU A 24 -13.35 -6.77 -1.74
N SER A 25 -12.68 -5.80 -2.37
CA SER A 25 -11.99 -5.98 -3.65
C SER A 25 -10.55 -5.48 -3.57
N LYS A 26 -9.91 -5.67 -2.41
CA LYS A 26 -8.50 -5.32 -2.22
C LYS A 26 -7.61 -6.16 -3.13
N LYS A 27 -6.58 -5.56 -3.71
CA LYS A 27 -5.55 -6.25 -4.48
C LYS A 27 -4.21 -6.04 -3.81
N GLY A 28 -3.43 -7.10 -3.66
CA GLY A 28 -2.13 -7.06 -3.01
C GLY A 28 -1.00 -7.40 -3.97
N MET A 29 0.09 -6.64 -3.95
CA MET A 29 1.30 -6.99 -4.69
C MET A 29 1.84 -8.34 -4.17
N GLY A 30 2.16 -9.26 -5.07
CA GLY A 30 2.55 -10.64 -4.73
C GLY A 30 1.39 -11.60 -4.49
N THR A 31 0.15 -11.19 -4.75
CA THR A 31 -1.04 -12.08 -4.74
C THR A 31 -1.39 -12.54 -6.15
N ASN A 32 -2.43 -13.37 -6.31
CA ASN A 32 -2.88 -13.82 -7.63
C ASN A 32 -3.39 -12.65 -8.51
N GLU A 33 -3.74 -11.52 -7.89
CA GLU A 33 -4.33 -10.36 -8.52
C GLU A 33 -3.31 -9.29 -8.95
N TRP A 34 -2.08 -9.36 -8.45
CA TRP A 34 -0.99 -8.43 -8.77
C TRP A 34 0.38 -9.09 -8.54
N GLN A 35 1.19 -9.15 -9.60
CA GLN A 35 2.56 -9.67 -9.60
C GLN A 35 3.42 -9.11 -8.45
N GLY A 36 4.31 -9.95 -7.92
CA GLY A 36 5.27 -9.53 -6.89
C GLY A 36 6.38 -8.65 -7.44
N SER A 37 7.16 -8.07 -6.52
CA SER A 37 8.26 -7.13 -6.83
C SER A 37 9.66 -7.72 -6.75
N PHE A 38 9.81 -9.04 -6.54
CA PHE A 38 11.12 -9.71 -6.55
C PHE A 38 11.58 -10.01 -7.98
N ALA A 39 11.75 -8.94 -8.76
CA ALA A 39 12.21 -8.94 -10.14
C ALA A 39 12.91 -7.60 -10.44
N GLU A 40 13.67 -7.54 -11.53
CA GLU A 40 14.33 -6.28 -11.96
C GLU A 40 13.32 -5.20 -12.34
N TYR A 41 12.12 -5.59 -12.76
CA TYR A 41 11.03 -4.71 -13.12
C TYR A 41 9.71 -5.21 -12.52
N ALA A 42 8.87 -4.28 -12.10
CA ALA A 42 7.53 -4.55 -11.61
C ALA A 42 6.54 -3.54 -12.20
N VAL A 43 5.33 -4.00 -12.53
CA VAL A 43 4.23 -3.14 -12.96
C VAL A 43 3.38 -2.81 -11.75
N ALA A 44 3.12 -1.53 -11.50
CA ALA A 44 2.28 -1.05 -10.41
C ALA A 44 1.17 -0.14 -10.95
N PRO A 45 -0.08 -0.24 -10.44
CA PRO A 45 -1.10 0.75 -10.74
C PRO A 45 -0.66 2.15 -10.29
N GLU A 46 -0.89 3.18 -11.11
CA GLU A 46 -0.47 4.56 -10.81
C GLU A 46 -0.89 5.01 -9.40
N LYS A 47 -2.11 4.72 -8.99
CA LYS A 47 -2.64 5.04 -7.65
C LYS A 47 -1.92 4.38 -6.47
N ALA A 48 -1.09 3.38 -6.74
CA ALA A 48 -0.24 2.72 -5.74
C ALA A 48 1.16 3.33 -5.69
N VAL A 49 1.53 4.22 -6.62
CA VAL A 49 2.88 4.78 -6.73
C VAL A 49 2.90 6.18 -6.13
N TYR A 50 3.76 6.36 -5.14
CA TYR A 50 3.96 7.62 -4.44
C TYR A 50 5.33 8.20 -4.76
N ARG A 51 5.37 9.49 -5.10
CA ARG A 51 6.64 10.21 -5.26
C ARG A 51 7.25 10.41 -3.88
N LEU A 52 8.51 10.00 -3.73
CA LEU A 52 9.25 10.29 -2.51
C LEU A 52 9.67 11.76 -2.52
N PRO A 53 9.60 12.46 -1.39
CA PRO A 53 10.25 13.75 -1.21
C PRO A 53 11.75 13.67 -1.54
N SER A 54 12.36 14.77 -1.99
CA SER A 54 13.77 14.81 -2.40
C SER A 54 14.76 14.52 -1.27
N ASN A 55 14.33 14.66 -0.01
CA ASN A 55 15.12 14.39 1.18
C ASN A 55 14.93 12.97 1.76
N VAL A 56 14.23 12.08 1.06
CA VAL A 56 13.99 10.69 1.49
C VAL A 56 14.70 9.75 0.54
N SER A 57 15.60 8.91 1.05
CA SER A 57 16.31 7.91 0.26
C SER A 57 15.39 6.77 -0.19
N TYR A 58 15.86 5.95 -1.12
CA TYR A 58 15.09 4.77 -1.53
C TYR A 58 15.01 3.73 -0.40
N GLU A 59 16.07 3.59 0.39
CA GLU A 59 16.14 2.71 1.55
C GLU A 59 15.16 3.16 2.64
N GLU A 60 15.04 4.46 2.89
CA GLU A 60 14.03 5.01 3.80
C GLU A 60 12.61 4.82 3.26
N GLY A 61 12.43 5.05 1.96
CA GLY A 61 11.17 4.86 1.25
C GLY A 61 10.65 3.42 1.31
N PHE A 62 11.54 2.43 1.36
CA PHE A 62 11.18 1.01 1.48
C PHE A 62 10.37 0.72 2.76
N TRP A 63 10.73 1.36 3.88
CA TRP A 63 10.08 1.14 5.18
C TRP A 63 8.67 1.72 5.27
N LEU A 64 8.26 2.60 4.36
CA LEU A 64 6.98 3.33 4.44
C LEU A 64 5.78 2.38 4.56
N SER A 65 5.74 1.31 3.77
CA SER A 65 4.64 0.34 3.81
C SER A 65 4.56 -0.38 5.17
N LEU A 66 5.70 -0.67 5.80
CA LEU A 66 5.78 -1.32 7.11
C LEU A 66 5.39 -0.35 8.23
N LEU A 67 5.85 0.91 8.16
CA LEU A 67 5.49 1.95 9.13
C LEU A 67 3.99 2.23 9.12
N LEU A 68 3.35 2.20 7.94
CA LEU A 68 1.90 2.29 7.79
C LEU A 68 1.17 1.16 8.53
N CYS A 69 1.61 -0.09 8.37
CA CYS A 69 1.05 -1.22 9.11
C CYS A 69 1.14 -1.05 10.63
N VAL A 70 2.31 -0.63 11.14
CA VAL A 70 2.53 -0.37 12.58
C VAL A 70 1.64 0.78 13.07
N TYR A 71 1.55 1.87 12.31
CA TYR A 71 0.70 3.00 12.64
C TYR A 71 -0.78 2.60 12.72
N MET A 72 -1.26 1.87 11.72
CA MET A 72 -2.64 1.38 11.67
C MET A 72 -2.95 0.43 12.84
N TRP A 73 -2.01 -0.44 13.20
CA TRP A 73 -2.15 -1.31 14.37
C TRP A 73 -2.17 -0.51 15.68
N SER A 74 -1.31 0.50 15.83
CA SER A 74 -1.31 1.40 17.00
C SER A 74 -2.62 2.16 17.15
N LYS A 75 -3.26 2.56 16.04
CA LYS A 75 -4.58 3.21 16.03
C LYS A 75 -5.73 2.27 16.41
N ARG A 76 -5.56 0.96 16.24
CA ARG A 76 -6.58 -0.05 16.59
C ARG A 76 -6.61 -0.37 18.10
N GLN A 77 -5.54 -0.08 18.82
CA GLN A 77 -5.42 -0.32 20.27
C GLN A 77 -5.91 0.87 21.13
N ARG A 78 -6.51 1.89 20.50
CA ARG A 78 -7.07 3.07 21.17
C ARG A 78 -8.56 3.17 20.94
#